data_AF-A0A2A6RJQ6-F1
#
_entry.id   AF-A0A2A6RJQ6-F1
#
_cell.length_a   1.000
_cell.length_b   1.000
_cell.length_c   1.000
_cell.angle_alpha   90.00
_cell.angle_beta   90.00
_cell.angle_gamma   90.00
#
_symmetry.space_group_name_H-M   'P 1'
#
loop_
_entity.id
_entity.type
_entity.pdbx_description
1 polymer ?
#
loop_
_entity_poly.entity_id
_entity_poly.type
_entity_poly.pdbx_seq_one_letter_code
_entity_poly.pdbx_strand_id
1 'polypeptide(L)'
;MFERSRGIPIWFWGALLAVLLILLSTRGRFAPANDDLSQIFAAQPTPASLVPGFTLPSLTLGNLPSELEQRARELLVRLGAGAAGRPVEPRAETARLRIHIQELQPVSGGLQVLGTVTNQSSNDLLVPISAFELRDSSGVSYSAGGGASVTLRPGASTPLELSVPLPEDRGLLLITNLPPDPPVEQRLIVVPGGL
;
A
#
# COMPACT_ATOMS: atom_id res chain seq x y z
N MET A 1 35.97 61.51 -0.44
CA MET A 1 34.74 62.05 -1.03
C MET A 1 33.59 61.17 -0.57
N PHE A 2 32.58 61.77 0.05
CA PHE A 2 31.59 61.13 0.91
C PHE A 2 30.70 60.07 0.22
N GLU A 3 30.40 59.02 0.98
CA GLU A 3 29.56 57.88 0.65
C GLU A 3 28.13 58.31 0.28
N ARG A 4 27.62 57.78 -0.84
CA ARG A 4 26.25 58.01 -1.30
C ARG A 4 25.37 56.88 -0.74
N SER A 5 24.94 57.01 0.52
CA SER A 5 23.89 56.16 1.08
C SER A 5 22.55 56.50 0.40
N ARG A 6 22.33 55.91 -0.78
CA ARG A 6 21.01 55.91 -1.44
C ARG A 6 20.08 55.08 -0.58
N GLY A 7 19.32 55.75 0.29
CA GLY A 7 18.23 55.14 1.03
C GLY A 7 17.31 54.41 0.06
N ILE A 8 17.12 53.11 0.28
CA ILE A 8 16.27 52.28 -0.56
C ILE A 8 14.84 52.85 -0.48
N PRO A 9 14.19 53.19 -1.61
CA PRO A 9 12.85 53.75 -1.59
C PRO A 9 11.86 52.81 -0.90
N ILE A 10 11.00 53.34 -0.03
CA ILE A 10 10.01 52.56 0.75
C ILE A 10 9.13 51.66 -0.12
N TRP A 11 8.83 52.05 -1.36
CA TRP A 11 8.07 51.23 -2.30
C TRP A 11 8.77 49.91 -2.66
N PHE A 12 10.11 49.88 -2.63
CA PHE A 12 10.89 48.67 -2.87
C PHE A 12 10.64 47.61 -1.80
N TRP A 13 10.43 48.02 -0.54
CA TRP A 13 10.06 47.10 0.53
C TRP A 13 8.66 46.50 0.31
N GLY A 14 7.70 47.29 -0.16
CA GLY A 14 6.36 46.79 -0.49
C GLY A 14 6.39 45.80 -1.67
N ALA A 15 7.15 46.11 -2.72
CA ALA A 15 7.33 45.22 -3.86
C ALA A 15 8.06 43.93 -3.48
N LEU A 16 9.10 44.02 -2.64
CA LEU A 16 9.84 42.85 -2.14
C LEU A 16 8.94 41.94 -1.30
N LEU A 17 8.09 42.50 -0.44
CA LEU A 17 7.14 41.74 0.37
C LEU A 17 6.08 41.06 -0.51
N ALA A 18 5.54 41.75 -1.51
CA ALA A 18 4.56 41.18 -2.44
C ALA A 18 5.16 40.00 -3.25
N VAL A 19 6.39 40.16 -3.75
CA VAL A 19 7.11 39.10 -4.47
C VAL A 19 7.40 37.92 -3.54
N LEU A 20 7.82 38.18 -2.30
CA LEU A 20 8.03 37.15 -1.28
C LEU A 20 6.74 36.37 -0.99
N LEU A 21 5.60 37.07 -0.84
CA LEU A 21 4.30 36.44 -0.59
C LEU A 21 3.80 35.64 -1.79
N ILE A 22 4.05 36.08 -3.03
CA ILE A 22 3.71 35.32 -4.25
C ILE A 22 4.58 34.06 -4.36
N LEU A 23 5.87 34.16 -4.02
CA LEU A 23 6.79 33.02 -3.97
C LEU A 23 6.42 32.00 -2.88
N LEU A 24 5.95 32.46 -1.71
CA LEU A 24 5.42 31.57 -0.68
C LEU A 24 4.07 30.98 -1.08
N SER A 25 3.19 31.75 -1.73
CA SER A 25 1.86 31.30 -2.17
C SER A 25 1.94 30.25 -3.28
N THR A 26 2.88 30.39 -4.22
CA THR A 26 3.12 29.38 -5.27
C THR A 26 3.70 28.08 -4.72
N ARG A 27 4.43 28.12 -3.61
CA ARG A 27 4.85 26.93 -2.86
C ARG A 27 3.81 26.43 -1.86
N GLY A 28 2.70 27.14 -1.71
CA GLY A 28 1.65 26.91 -0.72
C GLY A 28 0.48 26.06 -1.18
N ARG A 29 0.61 25.24 -2.24
CA ARG A 29 -0.31 24.10 -2.46
C ARG A 29 0.02 23.01 -1.43
N PHE A 30 -0.27 23.29 -0.18
CA PHE A 30 -0.28 22.32 0.91
C PHE A 30 -1.58 21.52 0.85
N ALA A 31 -1.65 20.57 -0.08
CA ALA A 31 -2.33 19.33 0.21
C ALA A 31 -1.21 18.31 0.45
N PRO A 32 -1.14 17.63 1.60
CA PRO A 32 -0.41 16.38 1.67
C PRO A 32 -1.21 15.38 0.84
N ALA A 33 -1.03 15.42 -0.49
CA ALA A 33 -1.25 14.22 -1.28
C ALA A 33 -0.15 13.27 -0.80
N ASN A 34 -0.53 12.34 0.06
CA ASN A 34 0.29 11.15 0.26
C ASN A 34 0.26 10.44 -1.09
N ASP A 35 1.21 10.79 -1.95
CA ASP A 35 1.35 10.24 -3.30
C ASP A 35 1.69 8.73 -3.25
N ASP A 36 1.97 8.22 -2.05
CA ASP A 36 2.32 6.84 -1.75
C ASP A 36 1.31 6.23 -0.77
N LEU A 37 0.92 4.97 -1.02
CA LEU A 37 0.11 4.17 -0.11
C LEU A 37 1.02 3.43 0.87
N SER A 38 1.60 4.17 1.82
CA SER A 38 2.48 3.62 2.86
C SER A 38 1.84 3.68 4.26
N GLN A 39 1.62 2.53 4.89
CA GLN A 39 1.15 2.48 6.28
C GLN A 39 1.51 1.18 7.00
N ILE A 40 1.65 1.28 8.33
CA ILE A 40 1.76 0.13 9.23
C ILE A 40 0.34 -0.39 9.52
N PHE A 41 0.10 -1.64 9.19
CA PHE A 41 -1.15 -2.34 9.43
C PHE A 41 -1.13 -2.93 10.84
N ALA A 42 -2.19 -2.68 11.60
CA ALA A 42 -2.34 -3.24 12.94
C ALA A 42 -3.34 -4.38 12.90
N ALA A 43 -3.11 -5.41 13.72
CA ALA A 43 -4.11 -6.45 13.94
C ALA A 43 -5.37 -5.79 14.51
N GLN A 44 -6.50 -6.00 13.85
CA GLN A 44 -7.79 -5.51 14.31
C GLN A 44 -8.72 -6.69 14.52
N PRO A 45 -9.62 -6.61 15.52
CA PRO A 45 -10.67 -7.61 15.66
C PRO A 45 -11.49 -7.60 14.38
N THR A 46 -11.50 -8.73 13.67
CA THR A 46 -12.23 -8.90 12.42
C THR A 46 -13.67 -8.43 12.62
N PRO A 47 -14.12 -7.33 11.97
CA PRO A 47 -15.49 -6.87 12.12
C PRO A 47 -16.44 -7.97 11.63
N ALA A 48 -17.47 -8.29 12.43
CA ALA A 48 -18.41 -9.39 12.19
C ALA A 48 -19.25 -9.25 10.91
N SER A 49 -19.05 -8.19 10.12
CA SER A 49 -19.68 -7.99 8.82
C SER A 49 -18.91 -8.74 7.72
N LEU A 50 -18.87 -10.06 7.83
CA LEU A 50 -18.57 -10.92 6.70
C LEU A 50 -19.73 -10.83 5.72
N VAL A 51 -19.42 -10.57 4.46
CA VAL A 51 -20.33 -10.81 3.33
C VAL A 51 -20.88 -12.23 3.48
N PRO A 52 -22.23 -12.43 3.46
CA PRO A 52 -22.80 -13.76 3.57
C PRO A 52 -22.24 -14.67 2.46
N GLY A 53 -21.55 -15.76 2.84
CA GLY A 53 -21.00 -16.74 1.89
C GLY A 53 -19.46 -16.74 1.72
N PHE A 54 -18.71 -15.93 2.47
CA PHE A 54 -17.24 -15.94 2.40
C PHE A 54 -16.63 -17.11 3.20
N THR A 55 -16.31 -18.21 2.52
CA THR A 55 -15.47 -19.29 3.07
C THR A 55 -14.00 -18.89 2.98
N LEU A 56 -13.26 -18.93 4.08
CA LEU A 56 -11.83 -18.61 4.11
C LEU A 56 -11.09 -19.43 3.03
N PRO A 57 -10.39 -18.79 2.08
CA PRO A 57 -9.58 -19.52 1.12
C PRO A 57 -8.49 -20.29 1.89
N SER A 58 -8.33 -21.58 1.58
CA SER A 58 -7.29 -22.38 2.23
C SER A 58 -5.92 -21.81 1.86
N LEU A 59 -5.25 -21.13 2.81
CA LEU A 59 -3.86 -20.66 2.69
C LEU A 59 -2.86 -21.79 2.97
N THR A 60 -3.26 -23.03 2.67
CA THR A 60 -2.47 -24.24 2.85
C THR A 60 -1.91 -24.68 1.51
N LEU A 61 -0.67 -25.18 1.51
CA LEU A 61 -0.01 -25.68 0.31
C LEU A 61 -0.78 -26.82 -0.39
N GLY A 62 -1.52 -27.64 0.37
CA GLY A 62 -2.04 -28.94 -0.10
C GLY A 62 -3.09 -28.92 -1.22
N ASN A 63 -3.57 -27.75 -1.65
CA ASN A 63 -4.54 -27.59 -2.74
C ASN A 63 -4.05 -26.64 -3.86
N LEU A 64 -2.76 -26.30 -3.88
CA LEU A 64 -2.22 -25.41 -4.91
C LEU A 64 -1.82 -26.21 -6.17
N PRO A 65 -1.93 -25.61 -7.37
CA PRO A 65 -1.24 -26.10 -8.55
C PRO A 65 0.26 -26.28 -8.27
N SER A 66 0.88 -27.33 -8.81
CA SER A 66 2.27 -27.70 -8.53
C SER A 66 3.29 -26.58 -8.76
N GLU A 67 3.03 -25.70 -9.73
CA GLU A 67 3.86 -24.51 -10.00
C GLU A 67 3.78 -23.49 -8.85
N LEU A 68 2.59 -23.26 -8.29
CA LEU A 68 2.40 -22.34 -7.16
C LEU A 68 2.93 -22.94 -5.86
N GLU A 69 2.87 -24.26 -5.70
CA GLU A 69 3.49 -24.93 -4.55
C GLU A 69 5.01 -24.75 -4.50
N GLN A 70 5.69 -24.88 -5.65
CA GLN A 70 7.14 -24.68 -5.73
C GLN A 70 7.51 -23.24 -5.37
N ARG A 71 6.79 -22.26 -5.92
CA ARG A 71 6.99 -20.84 -5.59
C ARG A 71 6.73 -20.54 -4.11
N ALA A 72 5.67 -21.10 -3.54
CA ALA A 72 5.38 -20.95 -2.11
C ALA A 72 6.50 -21.53 -1.24
N ARG A 73 7.04 -22.70 -1.61
CA ARG A 73 8.15 -23.34 -0.86
C ARG A 73 9.44 -22.52 -0.95
N GLU A 74 9.79 -22.04 -2.15
CA GLU A 74 10.94 -21.15 -2.35
C GLU A 74 10.81 -19.85 -1.58
N LEU A 75 9.60 -19.28 -1.55
CA LEU A 75 9.28 -18.08 -0.80
C LEU A 75 9.50 -18.30 0.70
N LEU A 76 8.95 -19.38 1.27
CA LEU A 76 9.11 -19.68 2.69
C LEU A 76 10.58 -19.90 3.07
N VAL A 77 11.35 -20.58 2.23
CA VAL A 77 12.79 -20.78 2.46
C VAL A 77 13.54 -19.45 2.46
N ARG A 78 13.22 -18.54 1.53
CA ARG A 78 13.85 -17.21 1.47
C ARG A 78 13.48 -16.35 2.67
N LEU A 79 12.19 -16.28 3.00
CA LEU A 79 11.70 -15.51 4.15
C LEU A 79 12.29 -16.03 5.47
N GLY A 80 12.35 -17.35 5.66
CA GLY A 80 12.98 -17.97 6.83
C GLY A 80 14.50 -17.75 6.89
N ALA A 81 15.15 -17.48 5.76
CA ALA A 81 16.56 -17.07 5.72
C ALA A 81 16.76 -15.56 5.94
N GLY A 82 15.69 -14.79 6.20
CA GLY A 82 15.73 -13.34 6.32
C GLY A 82 15.92 -12.62 4.98
N ALA A 83 15.78 -13.33 3.86
CA ALA A 83 15.89 -12.77 2.51
C ALA A 83 14.51 -12.41 1.97
N ALA A 84 14.48 -11.39 1.13
CA ALA A 84 13.25 -11.02 0.45
C ALA A 84 12.83 -12.06 -0.60
N GLY A 85 11.52 -12.20 -0.77
CA GLY A 85 10.91 -13.21 -1.63
C GLY A 85 9.80 -12.65 -2.50
N ARG A 86 9.46 -13.38 -3.56
CA ARG A 86 8.35 -13.01 -4.45
C ARG A 86 7.05 -13.63 -3.95
N PRO A 87 5.94 -12.88 -3.95
CA PRO A 87 4.63 -13.40 -3.55
C PRO A 87 4.20 -14.55 -4.47
N VAL A 88 3.38 -15.46 -3.94
CA VAL A 88 2.84 -16.60 -4.69
C VAL A 88 2.03 -16.13 -5.90
N GLU A 89 1.12 -15.18 -5.68
CA GLU A 89 0.38 -14.48 -6.70
C GLU A 89 0.86 -13.02 -6.72
N PRO A 90 1.65 -12.59 -7.71
CA PRO A 90 2.22 -11.24 -7.74
C PRO A 90 1.27 -10.18 -8.32
N ARG A 91 0.17 -10.57 -8.97
CA ARG A 91 -0.72 -9.64 -9.67
C ARG A 91 -2.17 -9.98 -9.36
N ALA A 92 -2.95 -8.93 -9.11
CA ALA A 92 -4.39 -8.97 -9.00
C ALA A 92 -4.99 -7.79 -9.76
N GLU A 93 -6.11 -8.01 -10.45
CA GLU A 93 -6.76 -6.99 -11.26
C GLU A 93 -8.25 -6.92 -10.92
N THR A 94 -8.77 -5.71 -10.77
CA THR A 94 -10.19 -5.39 -10.73
C THR A 94 -10.59 -4.68 -12.04
N ALA A 95 -11.87 -4.32 -12.19
CA ALA A 95 -12.31 -3.53 -13.34
C ALA A 95 -11.64 -2.14 -13.43
N ARG A 96 -11.16 -1.58 -12.31
CA ARG A 96 -10.63 -0.21 -12.24
C ARG A 96 -9.18 -0.14 -11.75
N LEU A 97 -8.67 -1.19 -11.11
CA LEU A 97 -7.41 -1.13 -10.38
C LEU A 97 -6.58 -2.40 -10.58
N ARG A 98 -5.29 -2.22 -10.86
CA ARG A 98 -4.29 -3.28 -10.91
C ARG A 98 -3.38 -3.17 -9.71
N ILE A 99 -3.29 -4.24 -8.93
CA ILE A 99 -2.31 -4.42 -7.87
C ILE A 99 -1.19 -5.31 -8.41
N HIS A 100 0.05 -4.86 -8.25
CA HIS A 100 1.22 -5.68 -8.46
C HIS A 100 2.05 -5.67 -7.20
N ILE A 101 2.27 -6.84 -6.58
CA ILE A 101 3.20 -6.99 -5.46
C ILE A 101 4.52 -7.49 -6.04
N GLN A 102 5.58 -6.73 -5.82
CA GLN A 102 6.92 -7.05 -6.31
C GLN A 102 7.67 -7.97 -5.34
N GLU A 103 7.58 -7.65 -4.04
CA GLU A 103 8.48 -8.20 -3.05
C GLU A 103 7.83 -8.29 -1.66
N LEU A 104 8.22 -9.32 -0.94
CA LEU A 104 7.90 -9.56 0.45
C LEU A 104 9.23 -9.58 1.21
N GLN A 105 9.42 -8.63 2.12
CA GLN A 105 10.66 -8.48 2.87
C GLN A 105 10.41 -8.76 4.36
N PRO A 106 11.14 -9.70 4.98
CA PRO A 106 11.07 -9.89 6.41
C PRO A 106 11.69 -8.68 7.12
N VAL A 107 11.00 -8.16 8.13
CA VAL A 107 11.44 -7.02 8.94
C VAL A 107 11.33 -7.37 10.42
N SER A 108 11.99 -6.59 11.29
CA SER A 108 11.94 -6.84 12.73
C SER A 108 10.50 -6.80 13.24
N GLY A 109 9.97 -7.96 13.65
CA GLY A 109 8.62 -8.09 14.20
C GLY A 109 7.51 -8.25 13.15
N GLY A 110 7.83 -8.56 11.89
CA GLY A 110 6.81 -8.83 10.88
C GLY A 110 7.32 -8.94 9.45
N LEU A 111 6.45 -8.56 8.52
CA LEU A 111 6.68 -8.62 7.08
C LEU A 111 6.30 -7.28 6.44
N GLN A 112 7.14 -6.80 5.53
CA GLN A 112 6.86 -5.67 4.65
C GLN A 112 6.48 -6.16 3.26
N VAL A 113 5.35 -5.68 2.75
CA VAL A 113 4.81 -5.98 1.42
C VAL A 113 5.06 -4.76 0.55
N LEU A 114 5.82 -4.95 -0.54
CA LEU A 114 6.19 -3.89 -1.48
C LEU A 114 5.52 -4.14 -2.83
N GLY A 115 4.81 -3.15 -3.32
CA GLY A 115 4.01 -3.25 -4.52
C GLY A 115 3.76 -1.91 -5.21
N THR A 116 2.93 -1.98 -6.25
CA THR A 116 2.41 -0.83 -6.97
C THR A 116 0.93 -1.02 -7.25
N VAL A 117 0.19 0.09 -7.17
CA VAL A 117 -1.23 0.16 -7.48
C VAL A 117 -1.39 1.07 -8.68
N THR A 118 -2.11 0.61 -9.71
CA THR A 118 -2.31 1.35 -10.96
C THR A 118 -3.79 1.50 -11.24
N ASN A 119 -4.22 2.73 -11.55
CA ASN A 119 -5.57 2.99 -12.04
C ASN A 119 -5.67 2.58 -13.51
N GLN A 120 -6.52 1.60 -13.81
CA GLN A 120 -6.78 1.13 -15.17
C GLN A 120 -8.08 1.68 -15.76
N SER A 121 -8.86 2.41 -14.96
CA SER A 121 -10.08 3.04 -15.43
C SER A 121 -9.80 4.30 -16.26
N SER A 122 -10.81 4.76 -16.99
CA SER A 122 -10.75 6.00 -17.76
C SER A 122 -10.97 7.28 -16.94
N ASN A 123 -11.25 7.15 -15.63
CA ASN A 123 -11.57 8.27 -14.75
C ASN A 123 -10.58 8.36 -13.58
N ASP A 124 -10.53 9.52 -12.94
CA ASP A 124 -9.80 9.66 -11.67
C ASP A 124 -10.40 8.74 -10.61
N LEU A 125 -9.54 8.02 -9.89
CA LEU A 125 -9.91 7.01 -8.91
C LEU A 125 -9.34 7.35 -7.55
N LEU A 126 -10.21 7.57 -6.56
CA LEU A 126 -9.82 7.69 -5.17
C LEU A 126 -9.59 6.29 -4.59
N VAL A 127 -8.37 6.01 -4.16
CA VAL A 127 -7.98 4.75 -3.53
C VAL A 127 -7.63 5.04 -2.07
N PRO A 128 -8.50 4.72 -1.10
CA PRO A 128 -8.16 4.80 0.31
C PRO A 128 -7.27 3.61 0.70
N ILE A 129 -6.35 3.82 1.65
CA ILE A 129 -5.50 2.74 2.20
C ILE A 129 -6.34 1.65 2.89
N SER A 130 -7.52 2.01 3.41
CA SER A 130 -8.49 1.09 3.99
C SER A 130 -9.17 0.17 2.97
N ALA A 131 -8.96 0.38 1.67
CA ALA A 131 -9.38 -0.56 0.65
C ALA A 131 -8.53 -1.84 0.65
N PHE A 132 -7.36 -1.84 1.31
CA PHE A 132 -6.49 -3.00 1.44
C PHE A 132 -6.67 -3.59 2.84
N GLU A 133 -6.93 -4.89 2.90
CA GLU A 133 -6.98 -5.69 4.12
C GLU A 133 -6.03 -6.87 3.96
N LEU A 134 -5.21 -7.13 4.98
CA LEU A 134 -4.33 -8.29 5.01
C LEU A 134 -4.91 -9.29 6.00
N ARG A 135 -4.97 -10.56 5.64
CA ARG A 135 -5.52 -11.60 6.50
C ARG A 135 -4.55 -12.76 6.61
N ASP A 136 -4.34 -13.24 7.83
CA ASP A 136 -3.48 -14.40 8.04
C ASP A 136 -4.26 -15.73 7.95
N SER A 137 -3.49 -16.82 7.92
CA SER A 137 -4.03 -18.19 8.01
C SER A 137 -4.76 -18.53 9.31
N SER A 138 -4.64 -17.72 10.37
CA SER A 138 -5.38 -17.91 11.64
C SER A 138 -6.73 -17.19 11.65
N GLY A 139 -7.03 -16.40 10.62
CA GLY A 139 -8.26 -15.60 10.51
C GLY A 139 -8.15 -14.21 11.11
N VAL A 140 -6.96 -13.78 11.54
CA VAL A 140 -6.68 -12.42 12.01
C VAL A 140 -6.60 -11.49 10.82
N SER A 141 -7.37 -10.40 10.90
CA SER A 141 -7.38 -9.35 9.88
C SER A 141 -6.54 -8.17 10.35
N TYR A 142 -5.74 -7.66 9.43
CA TYR A 142 -4.86 -6.51 9.60
C TYR A 142 -5.35 -5.45 8.65
N SER A 143 -5.67 -4.27 9.17
CA SER A 143 -6.08 -3.14 8.35
C SER A 143 -5.28 -1.90 8.74
N ALA A 144 -5.13 -0.99 7.79
CA ALA A 144 -4.55 0.32 8.04
C ALA A 144 -5.55 1.15 8.86
N GLY A 145 -5.17 1.51 10.09
CA GLY A 145 -6.00 2.37 10.97
C GLY A 145 -6.06 3.85 10.55
N GLY A 146 -5.58 4.20 9.35
CA GLY A 146 -5.48 5.59 8.87
C GLY A 146 -6.46 5.95 7.77
N GLY A 147 -6.75 7.24 7.64
CA GLY A 147 -7.56 7.82 6.56
C GLY A 147 -6.73 8.21 5.32
N ALA A 148 -5.54 7.63 5.13
CA ALA A 148 -4.72 7.96 3.96
C ALA A 148 -5.47 7.55 2.69
N SER A 149 -5.48 8.44 1.71
CA SER A 149 -6.08 8.16 0.41
C SER A 149 -5.29 8.90 -0.68
N VAL A 150 -5.23 8.29 -1.85
CA VAL A 150 -4.57 8.84 -3.02
C VAL A 150 -5.56 8.89 -4.16
N THR A 151 -5.55 9.97 -4.92
CA THR A 151 -6.33 10.08 -6.16
C THR A 151 -5.43 9.77 -7.34
N LEU A 152 -5.68 8.64 -8.00
CA LEU A 152 -4.92 8.21 -9.17
C LEU A 152 -5.62 8.64 -10.44
N ARG A 153 -4.90 9.35 -11.32
CA ARG A 153 -5.36 9.63 -12.68
C ARG A 153 -5.41 8.34 -13.52
N PRO A 154 -6.16 8.30 -14.64
CA PRO A 154 -6.13 7.18 -15.57
C PRO A 154 -4.70 6.80 -15.96
N GLY A 155 -4.33 5.53 -15.78
CA GLY A 155 -2.99 5.00 -16.06
C GLY A 155 -1.90 5.39 -15.05
N ALA A 156 -2.22 6.21 -14.03
CA ALA A 156 -1.25 6.56 -12.99
C ALA A 156 -1.03 5.39 -12.03
N SER A 157 0.20 5.28 -11.54
CA SER A 157 0.62 4.29 -10.55
C SER A 157 1.17 4.97 -9.31
N THR A 158 0.96 4.36 -8.15
CA THR A 158 1.51 4.75 -6.85
C THR A 158 2.19 3.53 -6.21
N PRO A 159 3.30 3.71 -5.47
CA PRO A 159 3.87 2.64 -4.67
C PRO A 159 2.95 2.27 -3.50
N LEU A 160 2.95 0.98 -3.17
CA LEU A 160 2.18 0.36 -2.09
C LEU A 160 3.16 -0.28 -1.13
N GLU A 161 3.23 0.22 0.10
CA GLU A 161 4.11 -0.28 1.14
C GLU A 161 3.31 -0.61 2.40
N LEU A 162 3.17 -1.91 2.68
CA LEU A 162 2.33 -2.38 3.79
C LEU A 162 3.19 -3.15 4.78
N SER A 163 3.28 -2.67 6.01
CA SER A 163 4.02 -3.36 7.08
C SER A 163 3.04 -4.07 8.00
N VAL A 164 3.17 -5.39 8.15
CA VAL A 164 2.28 -6.24 8.97
C VAL A 164 3.07 -6.98 10.03
N PRO A 165 2.63 -6.99 11.30
CA PRO A 165 3.18 -7.89 12.31
C PRO A 165 2.66 -9.31 12.10
N LEU A 166 3.29 -10.02 11.15
CA LEU A 166 2.98 -11.39 10.78
C LEU A 166 3.99 -12.36 11.42
N PRO A 167 3.54 -13.41 12.14
CA PRO A 167 4.41 -14.49 12.60
C PRO A 167 4.98 -15.32 11.42
N GLU A 168 6.18 -15.88 11.60
CA GLU A 168 6.95 -16.56 10.54
C GLU A 168 6.31 -17.83 9.97
N ASP A 169 5.29 -18.38 10.65
CA ASP A 169 4.57 -19.61 10.32
C ASP A 169 3.17 -19.38 9.72
N ARG A 170 2.84 -18.13 9.34
CA ARG A 170 1.50 -17.77 8.88
C ARG A 170 1.43 -17.47 7.39
N GLY A 171 0.41 -18.02 6.75
CA GLY A 171 0.00 -17.62 5.40
C GLY A 171 -0.55 -16.20 5.43
N LEU A 172 -0.46 -15.50 4.31
CA LEU A 172 -0.89 -14.11 4.16
C LEU A 172 -1.69 -13.94 2.87
N LEU A 173 -2.89 -13.40 3.02
CA LEU A 173 -3.80 -13.03 1.94
C LEU A 173 -3.96 -11.51 1.92
N LEU A 174 -3.85 -10.90 0.74
CA LEU A 174 -4.24 -9.52 0.51
C LEU A 174 -5.64 -9.51 -0.11
N ILE A 175 -6.56 -8.78 0.52
CA ILE A 175 -7.92 -8.55 0.06
C ILE A 175 -8.00 -7.08 -0.33
N THR A 176 -8.37 -6.81 -1.58
CA THR A 176 -8.65 -5.45 -2.04
C THR A 176 -10.16 -5.28 -2.20
N ASN A 177 -10.74 -4.36 -1.42
CA ASN A 177 -12.15 -4.02 -1.47
C ASN A 177 -12.33 -2.54 -1.84
N LEU A 178 -12.65 -2.28 -3.10
CA LEU A 178 -12.89 -0.94 -3.61
C LEU A 178 -14.26 -0.85 -4.27
N PRO A 179 -15.32 -0.49 -3.53
CA PRO A 179 -16.67 -0.37 -4.08
C PRO A 179 -16.74 0.59 -5.29
N PRO A 180 -17.60 0.33 -6.29
CA PRO A 180 -18.52 -0.80 -6.40
C PRO A 180 -17.93 -2.10 -6.96
N ASP A 181 -16.60 -2.20 -7.15
CA ASP A 181 -16.00 -3.43 -7.66
C ASP A 181 -16.12 -4.56 -6.63
N PRO A 182 -16.28 -5.83 -7.06
CA PRO A 182 -16.21 -6.96 -6.14
C PRO A 182 -14.81 -7.04 -5.50
N PRO A 183 -14.70 -7.59 -4.28
CA PRO A 183 -13.41 -7.78 -3.63
C PRO A 183 -12.53 -8.73 -4.46
N VAL A 184 -11.24 -8.44 -4.52
CA VAL A 184 -10.25 -9.31 -5.15
C VAL A 184 -9.26 -9.80 -4.12
N GLU A 185 -8.98 -11.10 -4.18
CA GLU A 185 -8.08 -11.81 -3.29
C GLU A 185 -6.75 -12.10 -4.00
N GLN A 186 -5.65 -11.95 -3.27
CA GLN A 186 -4.30 -12.22 -3.76
C GLN A 186 -3.51 -12.96 -2.68
N ARG A 187 -3.07 -14.18 -2.98
CA ARG A 187 -2.27 -14.99 -2.05
C ARG A 187 -0.82 -14.53 -2.08
N LEU A 188 -0.36 -13.94 -0.98
CA LEU A 188 1.01 -13.47 -0.85
C LEU A 188 1.92 -14.57 -0.34
N ILE A 189 1.53 -15.24 0.75
CA ILE A 189 2.25 -16.36 1.37
C ILE A 189 1.27 -17.51 1.60
N VAL A 190 1.70 -18.72 1.27
CA VAL A 190 0.95 -19.96 1.54
C VAL A 190 1.84 -20.86 2.37
N VAL A 191 1.33 -21.32 3.52
CA VAL A 191 2.08 -22.12 4.49
C VAL A 191 1.70 -23.61 4.39
N PRO A 192 2.58 -24.53 4.82
CA PRO A 192 2.24 -25.94 4.83
C PRO A 192 0.99 -26.13 5.70
N GLY A 193 -0.02 -26.83 5.18
CA GLY A 193 -1.17 -27.20 6.01
C GLY A 193 -0.68 -28.03 7.18
N GLY A 194 -0.95 -27.56 8.40
CA GLY A 194 -0.74 -28.36 9.60
C GLY A 194 -1.52 -29.67 9.47
N LEU A 195 -0.84 -30.77 9.78
CA LEU A 195 -1.45 -32.09 9.98
C LEU A 195 -2.46 -32.05 11.13
#